data_AF-A0A1A3NBU3-F1
#
_entry.id   AF-A0A1A3NBU3-F1
#
_cell.length_a   1.000
_cell.length_b   1.000
_cell.length_c   1.000
_cell.angle_alpha   90.00
_cell.angle_beta   90.00
_cell.angle_gamma   90.00
#
_symmetry.space_group_name_H-M   'P 1'
#
loop_
_entity.id
_entity.type
_entity.pdbx_description
1 polymer ?
#
loop_
_entity_poly.entity_id
_entity_poly.type
_entity_poly.pdbx_seq_one_letter_code
_entity_poly.pdbx_strand_id
1 'polypeptide(L)'
;MPGQPIEATEMTTYTETTEPTDDRIDAAILTALTDAGCDDLHLWAAIRRRVPGSHDRKGERLIALWHAGRVYLIKIAGRNYVGLGDADDMRLAAANRARAPLVL
;
A
#
# COMPACT_ATOMS: atom_id res chain seq x y z
N MET A 1 -62.05 -5.08 -13.86
CA MET A 1 -60.88 -4.43 -14.46
C MET A 1 -59.68 -4.65 -13.54
N PRO A 2 -58.79 -5.61 -13.82
CA PRO A 2 -57.58 -5.82 -13.01
C PRO A 2 -56.47 -4.85 -13.44
N GLY A 3 -55.74 -4.34 -12.45
CA GLY A 3 -54.64 -3.38 -12.62
C GLY A 3 -53.37 -4.03 -13.18
N GLN A 4 -52.63 -3.26 -13.97
CA GLN A 4 -51.28 -3.61 -14.42
C GLN A 4 -50.26 -3.38 -13.29
N PRO A 5 -49.29 -4.29 -13.09
CA PRO A 5 -48.19 -4.05 -12.18
C PRO A 5 -47.17 -3.11 -12.84
N ILE A 6 -46.68 -2.14 -12.06
CA ILE A 6 -45.54 -1.30 -12.39
C ILE A 6 -44.26 -2.15 -12.31
N GLU A 7 -43.55 -2.28 -13.44
CA GLU A 7 -42.26 -2.96 -13.49
C GLU A 7 -41.28 -2.25 -12.56
N ALA A 8 -40.72 -3.02 -11.62
CA ALA A 8 -39.62 -2.58 -10.78
C ALA A 8 -38.41 -2.31 -11.68
N THR A 9 -38.09 -1.04 -11.89
CA THR A 9 -36.83 -0.64 -12.50
C THR A 9 -35.70 -1.14 -11.61
N GLU A 10 -35.06 -2.22 -12.04
CA GLU A 10 -33.79 -2.68 -11.48
C GLU A 10 -32.78 -1.55 -11.65
N MET A 11 -32.47 -0.89 -10.55
CA MET A 11 -31.46 0.16 -10.49
C MET A 11 -30.11 -0.53 -10.48
N THR A 12 -29.56 -0.75 -11.67
CA THR A 12 -28.22 -1.28 -11.88
C THR A 12 -27.22 -0.39 -11.14
N THR A 13 -26.76 -0.83 -9.97
CA THR A 13 -25.63 -0.22 -9.28
C THR A 13 -24.38 -0.49 -10.09
N TYR A 14 -23.97 0.50 -10.89
CA TYR A 14 -22.64 0.51 -11.48
C TYR A 14 -21.63 0.63 -10.33
N THR A 15 -20.91 -0.45 -10.02
CA THR A 15 -19.71 -0.37 -9.19
C THR A 15 -18.68 0.42 -9.98
N GLU A 16 -18.58 1.71 -9.71
CA GLU A 16 -17.48 2.55 -10.17
C GLU A 16 -16.20 2.00 -9.53
N THR A 17 -15.40 1.28 -10.31
CA THR A 17 -14.10 0.77 -9.87
C THR A 17 -13.13 1.96 -9.80
N THR A 18 -13.26 2.80 -8.78
CA THR A 18 -12.29 3.85 -8.49
C THR A 18 -10.95 3.21 -8.13
N GLU A 19 -9.89 3.58 -8.85
CA GLU A 19 -8.52 3.20 -8.50
C GLU A 19 -8.24 3.54 -7.02
N PRO A 20 -7.59 2.65 -6.26
CA PRO A 20 -7.27 2.90 -4.86
C PRO A 20 -6.40 4.16 -4.72
N THR A 21 -6.75 5.02 -3.77
CA THR A 21 -5.92 6.17 -3.44
C THR A 21 -4.58 5.74 -2.84
N ASP A 22 -3.58 6.60 -2.95
CA ASP A 22 -2.26 6.40 -2.37
C ASP A 22 -2.32 6.10 -0.88
N ASP A 23 -3.11 6.86 -0.12
CA ASP A 23 -3.27 6.65 1.32
C ASP A 23 -3.86 5.27 1.63
N ARG A 24 -4.76 4.78 0.78
CA ARG A 24 -5.34 3.43 0.92
C ARG A 24 -4.30 2.35 0.63
N ILE A 25 -3.42 2.57 -0.35
CA ILE A 25 -2.33 1.64 -0.66
C ILE A 25 -1.31 1.63 0.49
N ASP A 26 -0.92 2.80 1.00
CA ASP A 26 0.01 2.94 2.13
C ASP A 26 -0.53 2.24 3.37
N ALA A 27 -1.79 2.52 3.74
CA ALA A 27 -2.44 1.87 4.88
C ALA A 27 -2.51 0.34 4.70
N ALA A 28 -2.79 -0.15 3.49
CA ALA A 28 -2.83 -1.57 3.20
C ALA A 28 -1.45 -2.23 3.29
N ILE A 29 -0.37 -1.55 2.88
CA ILE A 29 1.01 -2.04 3.04
C ILE A 29 1.34 -2.18 4.52
N LEU A 30 1.12 -1.13 5.31
CA LEU A 30 1.43 -1.12 6.74
C LEU A 30 0.60 -2.15 7.52
N THR A 31 -0.68 -2.27 7.20
CA THR A 31 -1.56 -3.29 7.79
C THR A 31 -1.09 -4.69 7.42
N ALA A 32 -0.77 -4.94 6.15
CA ALA A 32 -0.33 -6.27 5.72
C ALA A 32 1.01 -6.69 6.36
N LEU A 33 1.90 -5.75 6.65
CA LEU A 33 3.14 -6.00 7.40
C LEU A 33 2.88 -6.25 8.89
N THR A 34 2.00 -5.45 9.50
CA THR A 34 1.57 -5.64 10.89
C THR A 34 1.00 -7.04 11.10
N ASP A 35 0.08 -7.45 10.22
CA ASP A 35 -0.56 -8.76 10.25
C ASP A 35 0.41 -9.93 10.00
N ALA A 36 1.53 -9.68 9.29
CA ALA A 36 2.51 -10.71 8.96
C ALA A 36 3.49 -11.00 10.12
N GLY A 37 3.56 -10.11 11.10
CA GLY A 37 4.51 -10.18 12.23
C GLY A 37 5.41 -8.96 12.22
N CYS A 38 5.03 -7.92 12.98
CA CYS A 38 5.58 -6.56 12.98
C CYS A 38 7.11 -6.45 12.88
N ASP A 39 7.84 -7.28 13.62
CA ASP A 39 9.30 -7.20 13.76
C ASP A 39 10.05 -8.07 12.74
N ASP A 40 9.33 -8.89 11.97
CA ASP A 40 9.91 -9.83 11.02
C ASP A 40 10.09 -9.24 9.62
N LEU A 41 11.06 -9.80 8.89
CA LEU A 41 11.30 -9.53 7.49
C LEU A 41 10.43 -10.40 6.60
N HIS A 42 9.61 -9.77 5.76
CA HIS A 42 8.67 -10.45 4.87
C HIS A 42 9.03 -10.26 3.41
N LEU A 43 8.86 -11.31 2.60
CA LEU A 43 9.02 -11.19 1.15
C LEU A 43 8.02 -10.18 0.60
N TRP A 44 8.50 -9.15 -0.11
CA TRP A 44 7.64 -8.15 -0.73
C TRP A 44 6.62 -8.79 -1.68
N ALA A 45 7.03 -9.85 -2.38
CA ALA A 45 6.14 -10.60 -3.26
C ALA A 45 4.94 -11.22 -2.52
N ALA A 46 5.09 -11.57 -1.25
CA ALA A 46 4.00 -12.08 -0.43
C ALA A 46 3.08 -10.94 0.03
N ILE A 47 3.65 -9.84 0.54
CA ILE A 47 2.91 -8.68 1.05
C ILE A 47 2.10 -8.01 -0.07
N ARG A 48 2.70 -7.72 -1.22
CA ARG A 48 2.05 -6.97 -2.32
C ARG A 48 0.79 -7.62 -2.89
N ARG A 49 0.59 -8.93 -2.67
CA ARG A 49 -0.63 -9.66 -3.07
C ARG A 49 -1.85 -9.25 -2.24
N ARG A 50 -1.64 -8.72 -1.04
CA ARG A 50 -2.68 -8.26 -0.11
C ARG A 50 -3.02 -6.76 -0.28
N VAL A 51 -2.22 -6.05 -1.06
CA VAL A 51 -2.33 -4.60 -1.25
C VAL A 51 -3.16 -4.33 -2.52
N PRO A 52 -4.13 -3.41 -2.50
CA PRO A 52 -4.92 -3.06 -3.68
C PRO A 52 -4.11 -2.21 -4.68
N GLY A 53 -4.56 -2.13 -5.93
CA GLY A 53 -3.97 -1.29 -6.98
C GLY A 53 -3.07 -2.03 -7.98
N SER A 54 -2.44 -1.28 -8.88
CA SER A 54 -1.51 -1.81 -9.89
C SER A 54 -0.14 -2.22 -9.29
N HIS A 55 0.63 -3.03 -10.02
CA HIS A 55 1.96 -3.44 -9.57
C HIS A 55 2.89 -2.24 -9.38
N ASP A 56 2.90 -1.34 -10.36
CA ASP A 56 3.78 -0.17 -10.38
C ASP A 56 3.42 0.79 -9.26
N ARG A 57 2.11 1.05 -9.05
CA ARG A 57 1.69 1.97 -7.99
C ARG A 57 2.03 1.46 -6.60
N LYS A 58 1.90 0.15 -6.36
CA LYS A 58 2.36 -0.46 -5.09
C LYS A 58 3.86 -0.28 -4.88
N GLY A 59 4.65 -0.39 -5.95
CA GLY A 59 6.09 -0.16 -5.92
C GLY A 59 6.44 1.28 -5.56
N GLU A 60 5.82 2.25 -6.23
CA GLU A 60 6.01 3.68 -5.95
C GLU A 60 5.64 4.03 -4.51
N ARG A 61 4.51 3.52 -4.03
CA ARG A 61 4.07 3.73 -2.64
C ARG A 61 5.00 3.09 -1.62
N LEU A 62 5.50 1.87 -1.90
CA LEU A 62 6.51 1.24 -1.04
C LEU A 62 7.79 2.08 -0.96
N ILE A 63 8.25 2.64 -2.08
CA ILE A 63 9.42 3.53 -2.13
C ILE A 63 9.16 4.81 -1.33
N ALA A 64 7.97 5.41 -1.45
CA ALA A 64 7.59 6.59 -0.67
C ALA A 64 7.61 6.31 0.85
N LEU A 65 7.05 5.17 1.27
CA LEU A 65 7.09 4.73 2.67
C LEU A 65 8.52 4.50 3.16
N TRP A 66 9.39 3.92 2.33
CA TRP A 66 10.80 3.72 2.65
C TRP A 66 11.53 5.06 2.81
N HIS A 67 11.30 6.02 1.91
CA HIS A 67 11.83 7.37 2.05
C HIS A 67 11.28 8.11 3.28
N ALA A 68 10.12 7.74 3.79
CA ALA A 68 9.57 8.27 5.03
C ALA A 68 10.08 7.53 6.28
N GLY A 69 10.85 6.45 6.13
CA GLY A 69 11.28 5.59 7.24
C GLY A 69 10.15 4.79 7.88
N ARG A 70 8.99 4.68 7.20
CA ARG A 70 7.81 3.92 7.69
C ARG A 70 7.96 2.42 7.48
N VAL A 71 8.84 2.04 6.56
CA VAL A 71 9.24 0.67 6.27
C VAL A 71 10.74 0.65 6.01
N TYR A 72 11.37 -0.49 6.22
CA TYR A 72 12.73 -0.74 5.73
C TYR A 72 12.69 -1.82 4.66
N LEU A 73 13.64 -1.76 3.72
CA LEU A 73 13.74 -2.66 2.57
C LEU A 73 15.17 -3.16 2.40
N ILE A 74 15.34 -4.48 2.28
CA ILE A 74 16.64 -5.09 2.00
C ILE A 74 16.51 -6.12 0.87
N LYS A 75 17.62 -6.35 0.15
CA LYS A 75 17.69 -7.36 -0.90
C LYS A 75 18.59 -8.52 -0.46
N ILE A 76 18.04 -9.72 -0.38
CA ILE A 76 18.76 -10.95 -0.04
C ILE A 76 18.56 -11.95 -1.17
N ALA A 77 19.66 -12.44 -1.76
CA ALA A 77 19.65 -13.45 -2.83
C ALA A 77 18.67 -13.12 -3.98
N GLY A 78 18.65 -11.87 -4.43
CA GLY A 78 17.78 -11.42 -5.52
C GLY A 78 16.33 -11.11 -5.13
N ARG A 79 15.95 -11.29 -3.86
CA ARG A 79 14.58 -11.07 -3.36
C ARG A 79 14.52 -9.86 -2.45
N ASN A 80 13.47 -9.05 -2.60
CA ASN A 80 13.22 -7.91 -1.73
C ASN A 80 12.44 -8.38 -0.50
N TYR A 81 12.97 -8.04 0.67
CA TYR A 81 12.33 -8.21 1.97
C TYR A 81 11.99 -6.83 2.53
N VAL A 82 10.89 -6.77 3.25
CA VAL A 82 10.32 -5.55 3.82
C VAL A 82 9.87 -5.83 5.25
N GLY A 83 10.07 -4.85 6.14
CA GLY A 83 9.53 -4.84 7.49
C GLY A 83 9.04 -3.44 7.87
N LEU A 84 8.38 -3.33 9.03
CA LEU A 84 7.96 -2.04 9.57
C LEU A 84 9.16 -1.24 10.06
N GLY A 85 9.20 0.05 9.71
CA GLY A 85 10.21 0.96 10.25
C GLY A 85 9.85 1.42 11.65
N ASP A 86 10.85 1.68 12.47
CA ASP A 86 10.68 2.19 13.82
C ASP A 86 10.92 3.71 13.93
N ALA A 87 10.97 4.22 15.17
CA ALA A 87 11.21 5.63 15.42
C ALA A 87 12.60 6.09 14.96
N ASP A 88 13.60 5.23 15.05
CA ASP A 88 14.96 5.54 14.60
C ASP A 88 15.06 5.53 13.08
N ASP A 89 14.36 4.63 12.39
CA ASP A 89 14.26 4.64 10.93
C ASP A 89 13.63 5.95 10.42
N MET A 90 12.52 6.38 11.03
CA MET A 90 11.87 7.65 10.71
C MET A 90 12.80 8.85 10.97
N ARG A 91 13.53 8.84 12.09
CA ARG A 91 14.52 9.87 12.42
C ARG A 91 15.66 9.91 11.41
N LEU A 92 16.18 8.76 11.01
CA LEU A 92 17.25 8.64 10.02
C LEU A 92 16.80 9.09 8.64
N ALA A 93 15.60 8.70 8.21
CA ALA A 93 15.00 9.13 6.94
C ALA A 93 14.84 10.66 6.88
N ALA A 94 14.36 11.28 7.97
CA ALA A 94 14.25 12.73 8.08
C ALA A 94 15.62 13.42 7.99
N ALA A 95 16.63 12.89 8.70
CA ALA A 95 17.99 13.42 8.65
C ALA A 95 18.63 13.30 7.26
N ASN A 96 18.40 12.17 6.57
CA ASN A 96 18.91 11.96 5.21
C ASN A 96 18.27 12.92 4.20
N ARG A 97 16.95 13.14 4.29
CA ARG A 97 16.25 14.12 3.43
C ARG A 97 16.76 15.56 3.65
N ALA A 98 17.09 15.92 4.89
CA ALA A 98 17.67 17.23 5.20
C ALA A 98 19.09 17.41 4.65
N ARG A 99 19.88 16.33 4.57
CA ARG A 99 21.26 16.34 4.06
C ARG A 99 21.33 16.32 2.53
N ALA A 100 20.44 15.58 1.89
CA ALA A 100 20.36 15.44 0.45
C ALA A 100 18.88 15.52 0.04
N PRO A 101 18.38 16.73 -0.30
CA PRO A 101 17.06 16.89 -0.85
C PRO A 101 16.94 16.00 -2.09
N LEU A 102 15.90 15.14 -2.12
CA LEU A 102 15.61 14.32 -3.29
C LEU A 102 15.33 15.24 -4.48
N VAL A 103 16.20 15.21 -5.49
CA VAL A 103 15.90 15.72 -6.82
C VAL A 103 15.12 14.60 -7.51
N LEU A 104 13.79 14.70 -7.47
CA LEU A 104 12.89 13.84 -8.24
C LEU A 104 12.62 14.47 -9.60
#